data_AF-A0A1Y5CXP7-F1
#
_entry.id   AF-A0A1Y5CXP7-F1
#
_cell.length_a   1.000
_cell.length_b   1.000
_cell.length_c   1.000
_cell.angle_alpha   90.00
_cell.angle_beta   90.00
_cell.angle_gamma   90.00
#
_symmetry.space_group_name_H-M   'P 1'
#
loop_
_entity.id
_entity.type
_entity.pdbx_description
1 polymer ?
#
loop_
_entity_poly.entity_id
_entity_poly.type
_entity_poly.pdbx_seq_one_letter_code
_entity_poly.pdbx_strand_id
1 'polypeptide(L)'
;MNRHLKVAFMVAPFLALLGYIGADYYNENEASKEKIIQLVPEGHCDIINHSCVLKSGDFKVNVSDEDGVTEVNSTFPLDSATLFLVDKQDKMTSYPLGMQKSPYYWRSNTQLRTFVSNKGDSYKLRLIAKIKGGQYISEFYTQTVK
;
A
#
# COMPACT_ATOMS: atom_id res chain seq x y z
N MET A 1 18.12 -45.50 36.41
CA MET A 1 17.52 -44.38 35.65
C MET A 1 16.34 -43.81 36.42
N ASN A 2 16.39 -42.54 36.82
CA ASN A 2 15.37 -41.91 37.67
C ASN A 2 14.04 -41.77 36.91
N ARG A 3 12.89 -41.85 37.61
CA ARG A 3 11.55 -41.85 37.00
C ARG A 3 11.34 -40.63 36.09
N HIS A 4 11.86 -39.48 36.51
CA HIS A 4 11.81 -38.23 35.74
C HIS A 4 12.57 -38.31 34.41
N LEU A 5 13.72 -39.00 34.35
CA LEU A 5 14.50 -39.13 33.12
C LEU A 5 13.78 -40.00 32.09
N LYS A 6 13.14 -41.10 32.53
CA LYS A 6 12.32 -41.96 31.65
C LYS A 6 11.15 -41.21 31.02
N VAL A 7 10.44 -40.42 31.83
CA VAL A 7 9.29 -39.63 31.35
C VAL A 7 9.76 -38.52 30.39
N ALA A 8 10.85 -37.84 30.71
CA ALA A 8 11.41 -36.80 29.82
C ALA A 8 11.77 -37.36 28.44
N PHE A 9 12.46 -38.52 28.36
CA PHE A 9 12.81 -39.12 27.08
C PHE A 9 11.60 -39.64 26.27
N MET A 10 10.50 -40.01 26.94
CA MET A 10 9.27 -40.41 26.26
C MET A 10 8.49 -39.21 25.72
N VAL A 11 8.43 -38.10 26.46
CA VAL A 11 7.58 -36.93 26.13
C VAL A 11 8.30 -35.90 25.25
N ALA A 12 9.61 -35.72 25.45
CA ALA A 12 10.43 -34.76 24.70
C ALA A 12 10.32 -34.87 23.16
N PRO A 13 10.34 -36.06 22.52
CA PRO A 13 10.24 -36.13 21.06
C PRO A 13 8.89 -35.63 20.53
N PHE A 14 7.79 -35.90 21.25
CA PHE A 14 6.47 -35.41 20.85
C PHE A 14 6.36 -33.89 21.04
N LEU A 15 6.85 -33.36 22.16
CA LEU A 15 6.89 -31.91 22.38
C LEU A 15 7.79 -31.20 21.37
N ALA A 16 8.90 -31.80 20.97
CA ALA A 16 9.78 -31.25 19.93
C ALA A 16 9.08 -31.21 18.57
N LEU A 17 8.37 -32.27 18.18
CA LEU A 17 7.63 -32.33 16.92
C LEU A 17 6.47 -31.34 16.89
N LEU A 18 5.65 -31.32 17.95
CA LEU A 18 4.51 -30.39 18.07
C LEU A 18 4.98 -28.94 18.20
N GLY A 19 6.09 -28.71 18.91
CA GLY A 19 6.71 -27.40 19.03
C GLY A 19 7.22 -26.89 17.69
N TYR A 20 7.83 -27.73 16.86
CA TYR A 20 8.28 -27.37 15.52
C TYR A 20 7.10 -26.99 14.62
N ILE A 21 6.06 -27.82 14.56
CA ILE A 21 4.85 -27.54 13.76
C ILE A 21 4.14 -26.27 14.24
N GLY A 22 4.03 -26.09 15.56
CA GLY A 22 3.41 -24.90 16.15
C GLY A 22 4.20 -23.63 15.87
N ALA A 23 5.53 -23.69 15.92
CA ALA A 23 6.39 -22.56 15.58
C ALA A 23 6.30 -22.20 14.09
N ASP A 24 6.24 -23.21 13.21
CA ASP A 24 6.09 -23.02 11.77
C ASP A 24 4.75 -22.34 11.45
N TYR A 25 3.65 -22.85 12.02
CA TYR A 25 2.32 -22.26 11.89
C TYR A 25 2.25 -20.83 12.44
N TYR A 26 2.90 -20.57 13.58
CA TYR A 26 2.97 -19.23 14.16
C TYR A 26 3.72 -18.26 13.24
N ASN A 27 4.86 -18.67 12.70
CA ASN A 27 5.64 -17.85 11.78
C ASN A 27 4.89 -17.56 10.47
N GLU A 28 4.20 -18.56 9.91
CA GLU A 28 3.34 -18.38 8.74
C GLU A 28 2.20 -17.40 9.03
N ASN A 29 1.59 -17.49 10.22
CA ASN A 29 0.55 -16.57 10.66
C ASN A 29 1.06 -15.13 10.91
N GLU A 30 2.27 -14.95 11.46
CA GLU A 30 2.87 -13.62 11.59
C GLU A 30 3.26 -13.04 10.21
N ALA A 31 3.71 -13.87 9.28
CA ALA A 31 4.04 -13.45 7.92
C ALA A 31 2.79 -13.06 7.10
N SER A 32 1.64 -13.68 7.37
CA SER A 32 0.37 -13.40 6.69
C SER A 32 -0.36 -12.15 7.23
N LYS A 33 0.07 -11.60 8.37
CA LYS A 33 -0.46 -10.31 8.85
C LYS A 33 -0.16 -9.22 7.84
N GLU A 34 -1.21 -8.54 7.37
CA GLU A 34 -1.09 -7.39 6.47
C GLU A 34 -0.19 -6.33 7.13
N LYS A 35 1.02 -6.16 6.59
CA LYS A 35 1.92 -5.07 7.00
C LYS A 35 1.39 -3.79 6.39
N ILE A 36 0.97 -2.84 7.22
CA ILE A 36 0.57 -1.51 6.79
C ILE A 36 1.81 -0.62 6.79
N ILE A 37 2.20 -0.12 5.62
CA ILE A 37 3.35 0.76 5.44
C ILE A 37 2.86 2.12 4.97
N GLN A 38 3.32 3.19 5.62
CA GLN A 38 2.96 4.54 5.24
C GLN A 38 3.86 5.05 4.12
N LEU A 39 3.25 5.52 3.03
CA LEU A 39 3.89 6.29 1.98
C LEU A 39 3.79 7.78 2.33
N VAL A 40 4.88 8.52 2.12
CA VAL A 40 4.93 9.98 2.34
C VAL A 40 5.28 10.71 1.06
N PRO A 41 4.69 11.89 0.78
CA PRO A 41 5.08 12.71 -0.37
C PRO A 41 6.56 13.11 -0.32
N GLU A 42 7.24 12.95 -1.45
CA GLU A 42 8.60 13.44 -1.68
C GLU A 42 8.51 14.90 -2.16
N GLY A 43 8.37 15.82 -1.20
CA GLY A 43 8.30 17.26 -1.46
C GLY A 43 6.89 17.73 -1.83
N HIS A 44 6.82 18.69 -2.76
CA HIS A 44 5.55 19.23 -3.26
C HIS A 44 4.85 18.20 -4.15
N CYS A 45 3.55 18.00 -3.94
CA CYS A 45 2.74 17.12 -4.78
C CYS A 45 1.79 17.96 -5.64
N ASP A 46 1.98 17.90 -6.95
CA ASP A 46 1.11 18.46 -7.96
C ASP A 46 0.83 17.38 -9.03
N ILE A 47 -0.32 16.72 -8.90
CA ILE A 47 -0.73 15.63 -9.79
C ILE A 47 -0.96 16.14 -11.22
N ILE A 48 -1.48 17.37 -11.38
CA ILE A 48 -1.81 17.95 -12.69
C ILE A 48 -0.54 18.32 -13.45
N ASN A 49 0.49 18.81 -12.75
CA ASN A 49 1.80 19.13 -13.33
C ASN A 49 2.79 17.94 -13.27
N HIS A 50 2.30 16.71 -13.08
CA HIS A 50 3.10 15.47 -13.07
C HIS A 50 4.26 15.47 -12.04
N SER A 51 4.10 16.19 -10.94
CA SER A 51 5.11 16.36 -9.89
C SER A 51 4.55 15.86 -8.57
N CYS A 52 4.22 14.56 -8.48
CA CYS A 52 3.76 13.97 -7.23
C CYS A 52 4.31 12.56 -7.05
N VAL A 53 5.35 12.43 -6.22
CA VAL A 53 5.96 11.14 -5.89
C VAL A 53 5.73 10.85 -4.41
N LEU A 54 5.27 9.66 -4.10
CA LEU A 54 5.11 9.13 -2.76
C LEU A 54 6.20 8.07 -2.51
N LYS A 55 6.80 8.05 -1.32
CA LYS A 55 7.91 7.14 -1.01
C LYS A 55 7.80 6.43 0.34
N SER A 56 8.38 5.24 0.41
CA SER A 56 8.70 4.51 1.64
C SER A 56 9.96 3.68 1.41
N GLY A 57 11.10 4.13 1.95
CA GLY A 57 12.40 3.54 1.62
C GLY A 57 12.68 3.66 0.11
N ASP A 58 12.99 2.54 -0.53
CA ASP A 58 13.25 2.45 -1.98
C ASP A 58 11.96 2.35 -2.83
N PHE A 59 10.82 2.09 -2.20
CA PHE A 59 9.55 2.03 -2.91
C PHE A 59 9.06 3.45 -3.21
N LYS A 60 8.83 3.74 -4.49
CA LYS A 60 8.29 5.00 -4.97
C LYS A 60 7.06 4.78 -5.83
N VAL A 61 6.10 5.67 -5.67
CA VAL A 61 4.85 5.69 -6.44
C VAL A 61 4.64 7.10 -6.98
N ASN A 62 4.64 7.26 -8.29
CA ASN A 62 4.29 8.50 -8.96
C ASN A 62 2.79 8.52 -9.24
N VAL A 63 2.14 9.64 -8.93
CA VAL A 63 0.71 9.87 -9.22
C VAL A 63 0.61 11.07 -10.15
N SER A 64 0.00 10.87 -11.31
CA SER A 64 -0.19 11.93 -12.31
C SER A 64 -1.58 11.86 -12.89
N ASP A 65 -2.08 12.96 -13.43
CA ASP A 65 -3.36 12.97 -14.14
C ASP A 65 -3.20 13.65 -15.50
N GLU A 66 -3.60 12.95 -16.57
CA GLU A 66 -3.58 13.45 -17.94
C GLU A 66 -5.00 13.32 -18.52
N ASP A 67 -5.59 14.46 -18.91
CA ASP A 67 -6.92 14.54 -19.51
C ASP A 67 -8.05 13.81 -18.74
N GLY A 68 -7.99 13.81 -17.40
CA GLY A 68 -8.99 13.17 -16.52
C GLY A 68 -8.73 11.69 -16.30
N VAL A 69 -7.63 11.16 -16.81
CA VAL A 69 -7.12 9.83 -16.50
C VAL A 69 -6.01 9.96 -15.47
N THR A 70 -6.28 9.50 -14.25
CA THR A 70 -5.25 9.45 -13.21
C THR A 70 -4.46 8.16 -13.36
N GLU A 71 -3.14 8.30 -13.44
CA GLU A 71 -2.17 7.22 -13.52
C GLU A 71 -1.37 7.09 -12.22
N VAL A 72 -1.08 5.85 -11.85
CA VAL A 72 -0.26 5.48 -10.71
C VAL A 72 0.83 4.53 -11.19
N ASN A 73 2.06 5.03 -11.15
CA ASN A 73 3.24 4.33 -11.62
C ASN A 73 4.15 4.01 -10.44
N SER A 74 4.77 2.84 -10.42
CA SER A 74 5.47 2.33 -9.23
C SER A 74 6.83 1.72 -9.56
N THR A 75 7.76 1.73 -8.59
CA THR A 75 9.08 1.08 -8.74
C THR A 75 9.05 -0.43 -8.48
N PHE A 76 7.98 -0.93 -7.86
CA PHE A 76 7.74 -2.35 -7.62
C PHE A 76 6.38 -2.75 -8.19
N PRO A 77 6.22 -4.00 -8.67
CA PRO A 77 4.97 -4.44 -9.27
C PRO A 77 3.88 -4.50 -8.19
N LEU A 78 2.75 -3.84 -8.46
CA LEU A 78 1.60 -3.85 -7.56
C LEU A 78 0.69 -5.03 -7.90
N ASP A 79 -0.01 -5.52 -6.88
CA ASP A 79 -1.11 -6.47 -7.04
C ASP A 79 -2.43 -5.72 -7.27
N SER A 80 -2.59 -4.55 -6.61
CA SER A 80 -3.72 -3.66 -6.78
C SER A 80 -3.39 -2.23 -6.36
N ALA A 81 -4.16 -1.27 -6.89
CA ALA A 81 -4.10 0.12 -6.49
C ALA A 81 -5.50 0.74 -6.48
N THR A 82 -5.82 1.50 -5.44
CA THR A 82 -7.08 2.23 -5.30
C THR A 82 -6.78 3.64 -4.85
N LEU A 83 -7.23 4.61 -5.63
CA LEU A 83 -7.15 6.03 -5.30
C LEU A 83 -8.47 6.49 -4.67
N PHE A 84 -8.39 7.38 -3.70
CA PHE A 84 -9.55 7.98 -3.07
C PHE A 84 -9.44 9.49 -3.15
N LEU A 85 -10.53 10.12 -3.60
CA LEU A 85 -10.73 11.55 -3.50
C LEU A 85 -11.47 11.83 -2.19
N VAL A 86 -10.88 12.65 -1.32
CA VAL A 86 -11.42 12.93 0.02
C VAL A 86 -11.89 14.38 0.07
N ASP A 87 -13.18 14.57 0.30
CA ASP A 87 -13.77 15.91 0.40
C ASP A 87 -13.52 16.56 1.78
N LYS A 88 -14.03 17.78 1.95
CA LYS A 88 -13.87 18.56 3.19
C LYS A 88 -14.63 17.98 4.39
N GLN A 89 -15.59 17.09 4.13
CA GLN A 89 -16.37 16.37 5.15
C GLN A 89 -15.74 15.00 5.47
N ASP A 90 -14.53 14.73 4.99
CA ASP A 90 -13.81 13.46 5.06
C ASP A 90 -14.55 12.29 4.38
N LYS A 91 -15.50 12.59 3.47
CA LYS A 91 -16.15 11.58 2.66
C LYS A 91 -15.23 11.19 1.51
N MET A 92 -15.01 9.89 1.39
CA MET A 92 -14.11 9.30 0.41
C MET A 92 -14.86 8.75 -0.80
N THR A 93 -14.42 9.13 -1.99
CA THR A 93 -14.86 8.56 -3.27
C THR A 93 -13.76 7.66 -3.81
N SER A 94 -14.05 6.37 -3.94
CA SER A 94 -13.07 5.35 -4.35
C SER A 94 -12.99 5.21 -5.88
N TYR A 95 -11.78 5.16 -6.39
CA TYR A 95 -11.43 4.89 -7.78
C TYR A 95 -10.46 3.70 -7.82
N PRO A 96 -10.98 2.47 -7.94
CA PRO A 96 -10.15 1.30 -8.24
C PRO A 96 -9.40 1.54 -9.55
N LEU A 97 -8.09 1.33 -9.55
CA LEU A 97 -7.28 1.48 -10.74
C LEU A 97 -7.17 0.16 -11.49
N GLY A 98 -7.24 0.22 -12.81
CA GLY A 98 -6.99 -0.91 -13.70
C GLY A 98 -5.53 -0.97 -14.09
N MET A 99 -4.96 -2.18 -14.10
CA MET A 99 -3.62 -2.43 -14.63
C MET A 99 -3.60 -2.12 -16.13
N GLN A 100 -2.56 -1.44 -16.59
CA GLN A 100 -2.34 -1.15 -18.01
C GLN A 100 -1.54 -2.29 -18.67
N LYS A 101 -0.31 -1.99 -19.10
CA LYS A 101 0.57 -2.91 -19.83
C LYS A 101 1.29 -3.89 -18.91
N SER A 102 1.50 -3.52 -17.64
CA SER A 102 2.26 -4.31 -16.68
C SER A 102 1.85 -3.90 -15.25
N PRO A 103 2.19 -4.70 -14.21
CA PRO A 103 1.84 -4.40 -12.83
C PRO A 103 2.50 -3.15 -12.25
N TYR A 104 3.32 -2.44 -13.03
CA TYR A 104 3.96 -1.18 -12.65
C TYR A 104 3.13 0.06 -13.02
N TYR A 105 2.14 -0.08 -13.91
CA TYR A 105 1.36 1.03 -14.47
C TYR A 105 -0.14 0.79 -14.27
N TRP A 106 -0.78 1.69 -13.54
CA TRP A 106 -2.18 1.61 -13.17
C TRP A 106 -2.90 2.89 -13.54
N ARG A 107 -4.18 2.82 -13.91
CA ARG A 107 -4.96 4.04 -14.21
C ARG A 107 -6.45 3.89 -13.94
N SER A 108 -7.12 5.01 -13.81
CA SER A 108 -8.57 5.08 -13.84
C SER A 108 -9.03 6.47 -14.30
N ASN A 109 -10.24 6.55 -14.85
CA ASN A 109 -10.86 7.83 -15.11
C ASN A 109 -11.33 8.40 -13.78
N THR A 110 -10.87 9.60 -13.43
CA THR A 110 -11.24 10.25 -12.17
C THR A 110 -11.81 11.64 -12.41
N GLN A 111 -12.46 12.17 -11.39
CA GLN A 111 -12.96 13.55 -11.43
C GLN A 111 -11.99 14.52 -10.77
N LEU A 112 -10.72 14.13 -10.53
CA LEU A 112 -9.77 14.96 -9.80
C LEU A 112 -9.64 16.37 -10.39
N ARG A 113 -9.56 16.47 -11.73
CA ARG A 113 -9.44 17.75 -12.42
C ARG A 113 -10.57 18.72 -12.10
N THR A 114 -11.79 18.26 -11.80
CA THR A 114 -12.89 19.17 -11.47
C THR A 114 -12.65 19.93 -10.16
N PHE A 115 -11.76 19.42 -9.29
CA PHE A 115 -11.44 20.01 -8.00
C PHE A 115 -10.14 20.80 -7.96
N VAL A 116 -9.21 20.54 -8.90
CA VAL A 116 -7.84 21.11 -8.89
C VAL A 116 -7.40 21.70 -10.23
N SER A 117 -8.35 22.20 -11.03
CA SER A 117 -8.08 22.80 -12.34
C SER A 117 -7.35 24.14 -12.28
N ASN A 118 -7.47 24.89 -11.17
CA ASN A 118 -6.91 26.25 -11.10
C ASN A 118 -5.67 26.30 -10.22
N LYS A 119 -4.79 27.25 -10.53
CA LYS A 119 -3.64 27.56 -9.69
C LYS A 119 -4.06 27.92 -8.27
N GLY A 120 -3.45 27.25 -7.30
CA GLY A 120 -3.72 27.39 -5.87
C GLY A 120 -4.75 26.41 -5.33
N ASP A 121 -5.50 25.73 -6.21
CA ASP A 121 -6.44 24.69 -5.77
C ASP A 121 -5.68 23.56 -5.08
N SER A 122 -6.23 23.09 -3.97
CA SER A 122 -5.70 21.96 -3.23
C SER A 122 -6.80 20.99 -2.85
N TYR A 123 -6.47 19.69 -2.90
CA TYR A 123 -7.42 18.64 -2.63
C TYR A 123 -6.73 17.47 -1.93
N LYS A 124 -7.45 16.82 -1.00
CA LYS A 124 -6.94 15.68 -0.25
C LYS A 124 -7.18 14.39 -1.03
N LEU A 125 -6.15 13.55 -1.11
CA LEU A 125 -6.22 12.23 -1.69
C LEU A 125 -5.74 11.19 -0.69
N ARG A 126 -6.25 9.97 -0.83
CA ARG A 126 -5.65 8.78 -0.23
C ARG A 126 -5.29 7.78 -1.33
N LEU A 127 -4.19 7.08 -1.17
CA LEU A 127 -3.79 5.98 -2.05
C LEU A 127 -3.60 4.73 -1.21
N ILE A 128 -4.17 3.62 -1.67
CA ILE A 128 -3.87 2.28 -1.15
C ILE A 128 -3.28 1.47 -2.30
N ALA A 129 -2.05 1.00 -2.14
CA ALA A 129 -1.38 0.09 -3.07
C ALA A 129 -1.03 -1.22 -2.33
N LYS A 130 -1.22 -2.38 -2.98
CA LYS A 130 -0.88 -3.68 -2.40
C LYS A 130 0.28 -4.31 -3.16
N ILE A 131 1.24 -4.89 -2.42
CA ILE A 131 2.39 -5.64 -2.94
C ILE A 131 2.61 -6.87 -2.06
N LYS A 132 2.42 -8.07 -2.62
CA LYS A 132 2.66 -9.38 -2.01
C LYS A 132 2.11 -9.47 -0.58
N GLY A 133 0.88 -9.00 -0.36
CA GLY A 133 0.21 -8.98 0.95
C GLY A 133 0.58 -7.82 1.88
N GLY A 134 1.57 -6.99 1.52
CA GLY A 134 1.81 -5.70 2.17
C GLY A 134 0.87 -4.62 1.63
N GLN A 135 0.34 -3.77 2.50
CA GLN A 135 -0.52 -2.65 2.16
C GLN A 135 0.21 -1.33 2.38
N TYR A 136 0.37 -0.56 1.32
CA TYR A 136 1.01 0.75 1.33
C TYR A 136 -0.07 1.83 1.27
N ILE A 137 -0.11 2.70 2.27
CA ILE A 137 -1.17 3.71 2.41
C ILE A 137 -0.53 5.10 2.42
N SER A 138 -1.09 6.02 1.66
CA SER A 138 -0.75 7.44 1.70
C SER A 138 -1.99 8.27 1.94
N GLU A 139 -1.91 9.29 2.79
CA GLU A 139 -2.83 10.43 2.78
C GLU A 139 -2.00 11.68 2.47
N PHE A 140 -2.40 12.43 1.46
CA PHE A 140 -1.63 13.56 0.98
C PHE A 140 -2.52 14.60 0.29
N TYR A 141 -1.98 15.80 0.12
CA TYR A 141 -2.63 16.87 -0.62
C TYR A 141 -1.92 17.06 -1.95
N THR A 142 -2.70 17.20 -3.02
CA THR A 142 -2.20 17.82 -4.25
C THR A 142 -2.45 19.31 -4.18
N GLN A 143 -1.56 20.11 -4.77
CA GLN A 143 -1.76 21.54 -4.94
C GLN A 143 -1.24 21.98 -6.31
N THR A 144 -2.14 22.53 -7.12
CA THR A 144 -1.84 22.96 -8.49
C THR A 144 -1.08 24.29 -8.45
N VAL A 145 0.16 24.32 -8.93
CA VAL A 145 1.02 25.52 -8.86
C VAL A 145 1.04 26.36 -10.15
N LYS A 146 0.56 25.81 -11.26
CA LYS A 146 0.55 26.45 -12.57
C LYS A 146 -0.84 26.45 -13.17
#